data_AF-A0A1E8UJS6-F1
#
_entry.id   AF-A0A1E8UJS6-F1
#
_cell.length_a   1.000
_cell.length_b   1.000
_cell.length_c   1.000
_cell.angle_alpha   90.00
_cell.angle_beta   90.00
_cell.angle_gamma   90.00
#
_symmetry.space_group_name_H-M   'P 1'
#
loop_
_entity.id
_entity.type
_entity.pdbx_description
1 polymer ?
#
loop_
_entity_poly.entity_id
_entity_poly.type
_entity_poly.pdbx_seq_one_letter_code
_entity_poly.pdbx_strand_id
1 'polypeptide(L)'
;MENVSSSSGRPETAASELRALDADRERLGGLMRAPIWYGFLCGVLVAGLLLTPMIDVVWVKSALLVLGIGLGFALESLRRRVVGVGRRGLVGPASAGALTVTMGSMVVLYGVASLFEGAGMPLAVAAVAALGFAVMWLFVVVDGRAFAWDVRRAA
;
A
#
# COMPACT_ATOMS: atom_id res chain seq x y z
N MET A 1 4.20 -52.81 -33.48
CA MET A 1 2.89 -52.22 -33.15
C MET A 1 2.92 -51.90 -31.67
N GLU A 2 3.49 -50.74 -31.32
CA GLU A 2 3.55 -50.25 -29.95
C GLU A 2 2.23 -49.59 -29.59
N ASN A 3 1.65 -50.10 -28.51
CA ASN A 3 0.35 -49.74 -28.00
C ASN A 3 0.47 -48.35 -27.38
N VAL A 4 -0.02 -47.32 -28.07
CA VAL A 4 -0.24 -45.98 -27.51
C VAL A 4 -1.36 -46.12 -26.48
N SER A 5 -1.00 -46.52 -25.26
CA SER A 5 -1.88 -46.51 -24.11
C SER A 5 -2.22 -45.07 -23.76
N SER A 6 -3.32 -44.61 -24.36
CA SER A 6 -4.37 -43.85 -23.70
C SER A 6 -3.89 -42.86 -22.61
N SER A 7 -3.63 -41.63 -23.05
CA SER A 7 -3.52 -40.40 -22.24
C SER A 7 -4.82 -40.01 -21.50
N SER A 8 -5.67 -40.99 -21.17
CA SER A 8 -6.99 -40.84 -20.55
C SER A 8 -6.96 -40.68 -19.03
N GLY A 9 -5.85 -41.02 -18.37
CA GLY A 9 -5.47 -40.35 -17.12
C GLY A 9 -4.67 -39.14 -17.55
N ARG A 10 -5.15 -37.91 -17.40
CA ARG A 10 -4.84 -37.12 -16.19
C ARG A 10 -5.60 -35.77 -16.11
N PRO A 11 -6.85 -35.61 -16.59
CA PRO A 11 -7.60 -34.38 -16.29
C PRO A 11 -7.82 -34.21 -14.79
N GLU A 12 -8.00 -35.30 -14.04
CA GLU A 12 -8.18 -35.27 -12.58
C GLU A 12 -6.88 -34.91 -11.83
N THR A 13 -5.71 -35.37 -12.30
CA THR A 13 -4.42 -34.97 -11.70
C THR A 13 -3.98 -33.58 -12.11
N ALA A 14 -4.29 -33.13 -13.33
CA ALA A 14 -4.06 -31.74 -13.72
C ALA A 14 -4.96 -30.79 -12.91
N ALA A 15 -6.22 -31.18 -12.67
CA ALA A 15 -7.13 -30.42 -11.82
C ALA A 15 -6.69 -30.44 -10.34
N SER A 16 -6.13 -31.55 -9.83
CA SER A 16 -5.63 -31.61 -8.47
C SER A 16 -4.33 -30.82 -8.28
N GLU A 17 -3.44 -30.82 -9.27
CA GLU A 17 -2.24 -29.98 -9.28
C GLU A 17 -2.58 -28.50 -9.36
N LEU A 18 -3.57 -28.11 -10.18
CA LEU A 18 -4.07 -26.73 -10.23
C LEU A 18 -4.66 -26.29 -8.88
N ARG A 19 -5.45 -27.13 -8.21
CA ARG A 19 -5.97 -26.85 -6.87
C ARG A 19 -4.88 -26.74 -5.81
N ALA A 20 -3.83 -27.57 -5.90
CA ALA A 20 -2.69 -27.49 -5.01
C ALA A 20 -1.91 -26.18 -5.20
N LEU A 21 -1.73 -25.76 -6.45
CA LEU A 21 -1.15 -24.47 -6.81
C LEU A 21 -1.99 -23.29 -6.34
N ASP A 22 -3.32 -23.37 -6.42
CA ASP A 22 -4.22 -22.33 -5.92
C ASP A 22 -4.17 -22.22 -4.39
N ALA A 23 -4.13 -23.35 -3.68
CA ALA A 23 -3.96 -23.38 -2.23
C ALA A 23 -2.61 -22.80 -1.78
N ASP A 24 -1.55 -23.06 -2.54
CA ASP A 24 -0.22 -22.52 -2.25
C ASP A 24 -0.16 -21.01 -2.55
N ARG A 25 -0.83 -20.56 -3.61
CA ARG A 25 -1.01 -19.13 -3.93
C ARG A 25 -1.84 -18.38 -2.89
N GLU A 26 -2.88 -18.99 -2.33
CA GLU A 26 -3.63 -18.40 -1.22
C GLU A 26 -2.77 -18.25 0.03
N ARG A 27 -1.94 -19.26 0.35
CA ARG A 27 -0.97 -19.18 1.45
C ARG A 27 0.07 -18.08 1.22
N LEU A 28 0.63 -17.98 0.01
CA LEU A 28 1.58 -16.94 -0.36
C LEU A 28 0.92 -15.54 -0.31
N GLY A 29 -0.31 -15.40 -0.80
CA GLY A 29 -1.08 -14.16 -0.73
C GLY A 29 -1.40 -13.73 0.70
N GLY A 30 -1.60 -14.69 1.62
CA GLY A 30 -1.75 -14.44 3.05
C GLY A 30 -0.47 -13.92 3.71
N LEU A 31 0.68 -14.48 3.33
CA LEU A 31 2.01 -14.09 3.85
C LEU A 31 2.51 -12.75 3.29
N MET A 32 2.08 -12.37 2.07
CA MET A 32 2.44 -11.09 1.44
C MET A 32 1.60 -9.89 1.93
N ARG A 33 0.62 -10.08 2.83
CA ARG A 33 -0.12 -8.96 3.42
C ARG A 33 0.84 -8.05 4.20
N ALA A 34 0.81 -6.76 3.87
CA ALA A 34 1.56 -5.76 4.62
C ALA A 34 1.19 -5.87 6.11
N PRO A 35 2.19 -5.87 7.03
CA PRO A 35 1.91 -5.94 8.45
C PRO A 35 1.01 -4.79 8.89
N ILE A 36 0.03 -5.05 9.76
CA ILE A 36 -0.90 -4.02 10.27
C ILE A 36 -0.14 -2.83 10.87
N TRP A 37 0.98 -3.10 11.53
CA TRP A 37 1.91 -2.09 12.05
C TRP A 37 2.43 -1.12 10.99
N TYR A 38 2.62 -1.57 9.75
CA TYR A 38 3.07 -0.71 8.65
C TYR A 38 1.99 0.30 8.26
N GLY A 39 0.73 -0.13 8.17
CA GLY A 39 -0.40 0.78 7.96
C GLY A 39 -0.53 1.82 9.07
N PHE A 40 -0.29 1.41 10.31
CA PHE A 40 -0.29 2.32 11.47
C PHE A 40 0.79 3.39 11.35
N LEU A 41 2.04 2.97 11.15
CA LEU A 41 3.19 3.87 11.04
C LEU A 41 3.06 4.83 9.87
N CYS A 42 2.60 4.36 8.71
CA CYS A 42 2.32 5.21 7.56
C CYS A 42 1.20 6.21 7.86
N GLY A 43 0.10 5.77 8.49
CA GLY A 43 -0.99 6.67 8.88
C GLY A 43 -0.51 7.77 9.82
N VAL A 44 0.26 7.43 10.85
CA VAL A 44 0.81 8.40 11.82
C VAL A 44 1.74 9.39 11.14
N LEU A 45 2.61 8.90 10.24
CA LEU A 45 3.49 9.76 9.45
C LEU A 45 2.68 10.79 8.65
N VAL A 46 1.62 10.35 7.96
CA VAL A 46 0.77 11.23 7.15
C VAL A 46 0.03 12.25 8.02
N ALA A 47 -0.53 11.83 9.15
CA ALA A 47 -1.19 12.73 10.08
C ALA A 47 -0.24 13.82 10.58
N GLY A 48 1.00 13.45 10.96
CA GLY A 48 2.04 14.40 11.33
C GLY A 48 2.38 15.37 10.20
N LEU A 49 2.45 14.87 8.96
CA LEU A 49 2.72 15.69 7.79
C LEU A 49 1.56 16.67 7.44
N LEU A 50 0.32 16.28 7.73
CA LEU A 50 -0.85 17.14 7.54
C LEU A 50 -1.03 18.17 8.65
N LEU A 51 -0.36 17.99 9.78
CA LEU A 51 -0.30 18.97 10.88
C LEU A 51 0.84 20.00 10.69
N THR A 52 1.81 19.72 9.82
CA THR A 52 2.90 20.67 9.51
C THR A 52 2.46 22.10 9.14
N PRO A 53 1.31 22.34 8.47
CA PRO A 53 0.79 23.68 8.20
C PRO A 53 0.64 24.56 9.46
N MET A 54 0.39 23.97 10.63
CA MET A 54 0.21 24.69 11.90
C MET A 54 1.51 25.27 12.49
N ILE A 55 2.67 25.00 11.88
CA ILE A 55 3.97 25.48 12.35
C ILE A 55 4.32 26.79 11.65
N ASP A 56 4.33 27.93 12.31
CA ASP A 56 4.61 29.22 11.64
C ASP A 56 6.02 29.33 11.04
N VAL A 57 6.98 28.54 11.54
CA VAL A 57 8.38 28.63 11.12
C VAL A 57 8.63 27.82 9.84
N VAL A 58 8.82 28.54 8.72
CA VAL A 58 9.03 27.96 7.37
C VAL A 58 10.19 26.96 7.31
N TRP A 59 11.33 27.27 7.96
CA TRP A 59 12.48 26.35 7.95
C TRP A 59 12.17 25.03 8.68
N VAL A 60 11.41 25.09 9.77
CA VAL A 60 10.98 23.91 10.55
C VAL A 60 9.99 23.09 9.72
N LYS A 61 9.03 23.75 9.06
CA LYS A 61 8.09 23.11 8.12
C LYS A 61 8.82 22.31 7.03
N SER A 62 9.78 22.95 6.35
CA SER A 62 10.55 22.31 5.29
C SER A 62 11.39 21.14 5.81
N ALA A 63 12.03 21.29 6.98
CA ALA A 63 12.80 20.21 7.59
C ALA A 63 11.91 19.01 7.97
N LEU A 64 10.72 19.26 8.53
CA LEU A 64 9.75 18.20 8.85
C LEU A 64 9.21 17.50 7.61
N LEU A 65 8.95 18.22 6.53
CA LEU A 65 8.53 17.61 5.26
C LEU A 65 9.62 16.70 4.70
N VAL A 66 10.86 17.16 4.65
CA VAL A 66 12.01 16.37 4.18
C VAL A 66 12.23 15.14 5.07
N LEU A 67 12.17 15.32 6.39
CA LEU A 67 12.30 14.23 7.35
C LEU A 67 11.16 13.21 7.22
N GLY A 68 9.92 13.68 7.03
CA GLY A 68 8.75 12.84 6.81
C GLY A 68 8.86 12.01 5.53
N ILE A 69 9.28 12.63 4.43
CA ILE A 69 9.56 11.92 3.16
C ILE A 69 10.66 10.87 3.38
N GLY A 70 11.77 11.25 4.02
CA GLY A 70 12.87 10.35 4.34
C GLY A 70 12.44 9.16 5.20
N LEU A 71 11.60 9.40 6.20
CA LEU A 71 11.05 8.36 7.07
C LEU A 71 10.07 7.45 6.32
N GLY A 72 9.31 7.98 5.36
CA GLY A 72 8.51 7.18 4.42
C GLY A 72 9.36 6.22 3.60
N PHE A 73 10.48 6.69 3.05
CA PHE A 73 11.45 5.83 2.35
C PHE A 73 12.09 4.80 3.28
N ALA A 74 12.42 5.18 4.51
CA ALA A 74 12.98 4.27 5.51
C ALA A 74 11.97 3.17 5.91
N LEU A 75 10.70 3.52 6.11
CA LEU A 75 9.61 2.58 6.39
C LEU A 75 9.40 1.62 5.21
N GLU A 76 9.39 2.13 3.98
CA GLU A 76 9.32 1.30 2.77
C GLU A 76 10.52 0.34 2.65
N SER A 77 11.72 0.82 2.97
CA SER A 77 12.94 -0.01 3.02
C SER A 77 12.84 -1.09 4.10
N LEU A 78 12.33 -0.75 5.29
CA LEU A 78 12.11 -1.70 6.37
C LEU A 78 11.06 -2.74 6.01
N ARG A 79 9.95 -2.34 5.39
CA ARG A 79 8.93 -3.27 4.87
C ARG A 79 9.55 -4.26 3.88
N ARG A 80 10.40 -3.78 2.96
CA ARG A 80 11.11 -4.66 2.00
C ARG A 80 12.00 -5.68 2.72
N ARG A 81 12.68 -5.27 3.78
CA ARG A 81 13.53 -6.17 4.59
C ARG A 81 12.73 -7.22 5.35
N VAL A 82 11.56 -6.86 5.89
CA VAL A 82 10.72 -7.77 6.68
C VAL A 82 9.92 -8.73 5.80
N VAL A 83 9.35 -8.24 4.69
CA VAL A 83 8.48 -9.04 3.81
C VAL A 83 9.30 -9.84 2.78
N GLY A 84 10.60 -9.55 2.60
CA GLY A 84 11.50 -10.28 1.70
C GLY A 84 11.22 -10.10 0.20
N VAL A 85 10.02 -9.65 -0.17
CA VAL A 85 9.61 -9.34 -1.53
C VAL A 85 9.72 -7.84 -1.77
N GLY A 86 10.73 -7.44 -2.55
CA GLY A 86 10.82 -6.08 -3.04
C GLY A 86 9.71 -5.82 -4.06
N ARG A 87 8.93 -4.75 -3.90
CA ARG A 87 8.00 -4.21 -4.92
C ARG A 87 8.68 -3.82 -6.27
N ARG A 88 9.97 -4.10 -6.44
CA ARG A 88 10.70 -3.90 -7.70
C ARG A 88 10.34 -5.05 -8.65
N GLY A 89 9.32 -4.81 -9.47
CA GLY A 89 9.00 -5.68 -10.62
C GLY A 89 7.54 -6.11 -10.75
N LEU A 90 6.72 -5.97 -9.70
CA LEU A 90 5.32 -6.44 -9.68
C LEU A 90 4.33 -5.35 -9.26
N VAL A 91 4.52 -4.11 -9.70
CA VAL A 91 3.45 -3.12 -9.60
C VAL A 91 2.59 -3.30 -10.84
N GLY A 92 1.60 -4.20 -10.77
CA GLY A 92 0.57 -4.32 -11.80
C GLY A 92 -0.14 -2.97 -12.00
N PRO A 93 -0.75 -2.71 -13.18
CA PRO A 93 -1.34 -1.41 -13.51
C PRO A 93 -2.37 -0.93 -12.45
N ALA A 94 -3.06 -1.86 -11.79
CA ALA A 94 -3.99 -1.53 -10.70
C ALA A 94 -3.27 -0.97 -9.46
N SER A 95 -2.15 -1.57 -9.05
CA SER A 95 -1.34 -1.07 -7.93
C SER A 95 -0.61 0.23 -8.23
N ALA A 96 -0.20 0.45 -9.49
CA ALA A 96 0.36 1.73 -9.93
C ALA A 96 -0.71 2.83 -9.84
N GLY A 97 -1.91 2.57 -10.37
CA GLY A 97 -3.05 3.47 -10.26
C GLY A 97 -3.42 3.77 -8.82
N ALA A 98 -3.46 2.75 -7.95
CA ALA A 98 -3.76 2.93 -6.54
C ALA A 98 -2.71 3.79 -5.82
N LEU A 99 -1.42 3.64 -6.16
CA LEU A 99 -0.34 4.47 -5.62
C LEU A 99 -0.46 5.92 -6.12
N THR A 100 -0.75 6.14 -7.40
CA THR A 100 -0.94 7.48 -7.97
C THR A 100 -2.15 8.18 -7.35
N VAL A 101 -3.29 7.49 -7.20
CA VAL A 101 -4.48 8.02 -6.54
C VAL A 101 -4.17 8.40 -5.09
N THR A 102 -3.39 7.57 -4.39
CA THR A 102 -3.01 7.84 -2.99
C THR A 102 -2.10 9.05 -2.89
N MET A 103 -1.04 9.12 -3.71
CA MET A 103 -0.16 10.29 -3.75
C MET A 103 -0.93 11.56 -4.13
N GLY A 104 -1.81 11.50 -5.12
CA GLY A 104 -2.67 12.62 -5.52
C GLY A 104 -3.59 13.06 -4.38
N SER A 105 -4.23 12.12 -3.68
CA SER A 105 -5.08 12.43 -2.53
C SER A 105 -4.33 13.12 -1.40
N MET A 106 -3.07 12.74 -1.14
CA MET A 106 -2.24 13.38 -0.12
C MET A 106 -1.90 14.83 -0.47
N VAL A 107 -1.58 15.10 -1.74
CA VAL A 107 -1.34 16.49 -2.19
C VAL A 107 -2.60 17.34 -2.01
N VAL A 108 -3.77 16.81 -2.36
CA VAL A 108 -5.05 17.50 -2.17
C VAL A 108 -5.33 17.74 -0.68
N LEU A 109 -5.20 16.73 0.17
CA LEU A 109 -5.42 16.87 1.62
C LEU A 109 -4.46 17.88 2.26
N TYR A 110 -3.19 17.89 1.83
CA TYR A 110 -2.22 18.88 2.31
C TYR A 110 -2.59 20.31 1.88
N GLY A 111 -3.07 20.48 0.64
CA GLY A 111 -3.61 21.76 0.17
C GLY A 111 -4.82 22.22 0.97
N VAL A 112 -5.77 21.32 1.24
CA VAL A 112 -6.96 21.59 2.06
C VAL A 112 -6.59 21.95 3.51
N ALA A 113 -5.65 21.23 4.11
CA ALA A 113 -5.13 21.55 5.45
C ALA A 113 -4.49 22.95 5.49
N SER A 114 -3.72 23.30 4.46
CA SER A 114 -3.11 24.63 4.33
C SER A 114 -4.14 25.75 4.20
N LEU A 115 -5.24 25.51 3.47
CA LEU A 115 -6.36 26.46 3.36
C LEU A 115 -7.08 26.66 4.70
N PHE A 116 -7.34 25.59 5.45
CA PHE A 116 -7.99 25.71 6.76
C PHE A 116 -7.12 26.42 7.79
N GLU A 117 -5.81 26.22 7.75
CA GLU A 117 -4.88 26.96 8.60
C GLU A 117 -4.88 28.46 8.23
N GLY A 118 -4.85 28.78 6.94
CA GLY A 118 -4.97 30.17 6.47
C GLY A 118 -6.31 30.84 6.86
N ALA A 119 -7.37 30.05 7.05
CA ALA A 119 -8.66 30.50 7.55
C ALA A 119 -8.76 30.55 9.09
N GLY A 120 -7.71 30.17 9.82
CA GLY A 120 -7.69 30.15 11.29
C GLY A 120 -8.57 29.06 11.90
N MET A 121 -8.75 27.92 11.22
CA MET A 121 -9.60 26.80 11.66
C MET A 121 -8.75 25.58 12.09
N PRO A 122 -8.08 25.61 13.25
CA PRO A 122 -7.14 24.56 13.66
C PRO A 122 -7.83 23.19 13.89
N LEU A 123 -9.09 23.18 14.33
CA LEU A 123 -9.87 21.95 14.48
C LEU A 123 -10.14 21.28 13.12
N ALA A 124 -10.32 22.06 12.05
CA ALA A 124 -10.50 21.52 10.71
C ALA A 124 -9.19 20.91 10.17
N VAL A 125 -8.03 21.49 10.49
CA VAL A 125 -6.72 20.92 10.17
C VAL A 125 -6.52 19.56 10.87
N ALA A 126 -6.86 19.47 12.16
CA ALA A 126 -6.82 18.21 12.89
C ALA A 126 -7.77 17.15 12.30
N ALA A 127 -8.97 17.54 11.87
CA ALA A 127 -9.91 16.65 11.20
C ALA A 127 -9.38 16.14 9.85
N VAL A 128 -8.72 17.00 9.06
CA VAL A 128 -8.05 16.60 7.81
C VAL A 128 -6.89 15.65 8.07
N ALA A 129 -6.10 15.88 9.12
CA ALA A 129 -5.02 14.97 9.53
C ALA A 129 -5.55 13.59 9.93
N ALA A 130 -6.66 13.53 10.69
CA ALA A 130 -7.33 12.28 11.04
C ALA A 130 -7.92 11.57 9.81
N LEU A 131 -8.48 12.32 8.86
CA LEU A 131 -8.96 11.79 7.59
C LEU A 131 -7.80 11.21 6.77
N GLY A 132 -6.66 11.91 6.69
CA GLY A 132 -5.46 11.43 6.00
C GLY A 132 -4.90 10.15 6.62
N PHE A 133 -4.92 10.03 7.95
CA PHE A 133 -4.61 8.77 8.64
C PHE A 133 -5.54 7.64 8.18
N ALA A 134 -6.86 7.86 8.20
CA ALA A 134 -7.84 6.84 7.83
C ALA A 134 -7.72 6.42 6.37
N VAL A 135 -7.50 7.37 5.46
CA VAL A 135 -7.28 7.12 4.03
C VAL A 135 -6.02 6.30 3.80
N MET A 136 -4.89 6.66 4.44
CA MET A 136 -3.64 5.91 4.32
C MET A 136 -3.74 4.51 4.92
N TRP A 137 -4.41 4.38 6.06
CA TRP A 137 -4.69 3.08 6.67
C TRP A 137 -5.52 2.19 5.74
N LEU A 138 -6.62 2.73 5.21
CA LEU A 138 -7.49 2.02 4.28
C LEU A 138 -6.74 1.64 3.01
N PHE A 139 -5.89 2.53 2.49
CA PHE A 139 -5.04 2.24 1.34
C PHE A 139 -4.15 1.03 1.59
N VAL A 140 -3.42 0.98 2.71
CA VAL A 140 -2.55 -0.17 3.03
C VAL A 140 -3.34 -1.48 3.15
N VAL A 141 -4.57 -1.43 3.66
CA VAL A 141 -5.47 -2.60 3.74
C VAL A 141 -6.01 -3.02 2.36
N VAL A 142 -6.38 -2.06 1.51
CA VAL A 142 -6.95 -2.31 0.17
C VAL A 142 -5.88 -2.69 -0.84
N ASP A 143 -4.70 -2.09 -0.77
CA ASP A 143 -3.54 -2.36 -1.63
C ASP A 143 -3.06 -3.81 -1.47
N GLY A 144 -3.11 -4.36 -0.24
CA GLY A 144 -2.90 -5.79 0.01
C GLY A 144 -3.94 -6.70 -0.67
N ARG A 145 -5.17 -6.21 -0.89
CA ARG A 145 -6.22 -6.94 -1.63
C ARG A 145 -6.08 -6.78 -3.15
N ALA A 146 -5.70 -5.60 -3.62
CA ALA A 146 -5.47 -5.31 -5.03
C ALA A 146 -4.26 -6.09 -5.56
N PHE A 147 -3.17 -6.15 -4.79
CA PHE A 147 -2.01 -6.97 -5.12
C PHE A 147 -2.35 -8.47 -5.21
N ALA A 148 -3.17 -8.98 -4.28
CA ALA A 148 -3.68 -10.34 -4.35
C ALA A 148 -4.61 -10.58 -5.56
N TRP A 149 -5.25 -9.53 -6.09
CA TRP A 149 -6.05 -9.58 -7.32
C TRP A 149 -5.17 -9.61 -8.57
N ASP A 150 -4.12 -8.80 -8.62
CA ASP A 150 -3.16 -8.75 -9.73
C ASP A 150 -2.37 -10.08 -9.84
N VAL A 151 -1.95 -10.67 -8.71
CA VAL A 151 -1.31 -12.01 -8.69
C VAL A 151 -2.25 -13.10 -9.23
N ARG A 152 -3.57 -12.95 -9.06
CA ARG A 152 -4.57 -13.89 -9.60
C ARG A 152 -4.89 -13.70 -11.08
N ARG A 153 -4.57 -12.54 -11.67
CA ARG A 153 -4.84 -12.21 -13.08
C ARG A 153 -3.62 -12.28 -14.00
N ALA A 154 -2.41 -12.24 -13.45
CA ALA A 154 -1.16 -12.28 -14.21
C ALA A 154 -0.67 -13.70 -14.56
N ALA A 155 -1.45 -14.73 -14.22
CA ALA A 155 -1.23 -16.14 -14.59
C ALA A 155 -2.36 -16.59 -15.53
#